data_AF-A0A352UJA7-F1
#
_entry.id   AF-A0A352UJA7-F1
#
_cell.length_a   1.000
_cell.length_b   1.000
_cell.length_c   1.000
_cell.angle_alpha   90.00
_cell.angle_beta   90.00
_cell.angle_gamma   90.00
#
_symmetry.space_group_name_H-M   'P 1'
#
loop_
_entity.id
_entity.type
_entity.pdbx_description
1 polymer ?
#
loop_
_entity_poly.entity_id
_entity_poly.type
_entity_poly.pdbx_seq_one_letter_code
_entity_poly.pdbx_strand_id
1 'polypeptide(L)'
;MGGVDGLDGARSIAISPDEKHLYTSGRDDDAVEVFSRSIPSADLEIVKTGSLDPVTVGTNLTYVITITNNSTSTATTNVQIKDKLPPGSTLVFAEAIGGSCAGTTDITCTFRTLAAGASSTATIVVKVDSGASRMLTNIASAT
;
A
#
# COMPACT_ATOMS: atom_id res chain seq x y z
N MET A 1 26.15 -27.54 14.04
CA MET A 1 25.40 -26.26 14.13
C MET A 1 26.32 -25.21 13.55
N GLY A 2 25.88 -24.50 12.51
CA GLY A 2 26.69 -23.45 11.88
C GLY A 2 26.72 -22.23 12.79
N GLY A 3 27.69 -22.20 13.71
CA GLY A 3 28.01 -20.98 14.46
C GLY A 3 28.67 -19.98 13.53
N VAL A 4 28.35 -18.71 13.72
CA VAL A 4 29.13 -17.60 13.16
C VAL A 4 30.50 -17.63 13.85
N ASP A 5 31.54 -17.88 13.07
CA ASP A 5 32.94 -17.75 13.47
C ASP A 5 33.35 -16.26 13.35
N GLY A 6 34.20 -15.73 14.22
CA GLY A 6 34.62 -14.32 14.17
C GLY A 6 33.85 -13.32 15.06
N LEU A 7 33.12 -13.80 16.08
CA LEU A 7 32.38 -12.95 17.03
C LEU A 7 32.93 -12.98 18.46
N ASP A 8 34.06 -13.62 18.71
CA ASP A 8 34.63 -13.62 20.05
C ASP A 8 35.08 -12.19 20.44
N GLY A 9 34.76 -11.81 21.67
CA GLY A 9 34.97 -10.43 22.14
C GLY A 9 34.17 -9.37 21.37
N ALA A 10 32.96 -9.68 20.87
CA ALA A 10 32.08 -8.72 20.21
C ALA A 10 31.85 -7.47 21.08
N ARG A 11 32.21 -6.28 20.57
CA ARG A 11 32.26 -5.05 21.38
C ARG A 11 31.39 -3.90 20.88
N SER A 12 31.10 -3.86 19.58
CA SER A 12 30.41 -2.72 18.97
C SER A 12 29.48 -3.17 17.87
N ILE A 13 28.35 -2.46 17.76
CA ILE A 13 27.35 -2.70 16.74
C ILE A 13 27.03 -1.41 16.00
N ALA A 14 26.92 -1.48 14.68
CA ALA A 14 26.53 -0.36 13.83
C ALA A 14 25.48 -0.82 12.80
N ILE A 15 24.55 0.09 12.49
CA ILE A 15 23.49 -0.12 11.52
C ILE A 15 23.85 0.63 10.23
N SER A 16 23.76 -0.04 9.08
CA SER A 16 23.92 0.63 7.78
C SER A 16 22.87 1.74 7.59
N PRO A 17 23.18 2.83 6.86
CA PRO A 17 22.22 3.90 6.58
C PRO A 17 20.96 3.45 5.82
N ASP A 18 21.06 2.40 5.01
CA ASP A 18 19.94 1.80 4.28
C ASP A 18 19.13 0.80 5.12
N GLU A 19 19.51 0.64 6.38
CA GLU A 19 18.92 -0.29 7.32
C GLU A 19 18.88 -1.76 6.85
N LYS A 20 19.77 -2.19 5.95
CA LYS A 20 19.80 -3.60 5.49
C LYS A 20 20.83 -4.46 6.20
N HIS A 21 21.82 -3.84 6.85
CA HIS A 21 22.97 -4.57 7.39
C HIS A 21 23.32 -4.15 8.81
N LEU A 22 23.54 -5.13 9.66
CA LEU A 22 24.07 -4.96 11.01
C LEU A 22 25.53 -5.38 11.00
N TYR A 23 26.41 -4.46 11.36
CA TYR A 23 27.84 -4.71 11.47
C TYR A 23 28.19 -4.93 12.94
N THR A 24 28.93 -6.00 13.23
CA THR A 24 29.51 -6.23 14.54
C THR A 24 30.99 -6.52 14.40
N SER A 25 31.80 -6.02 15.32
CA SER A 25 33.24 -6.32 15.36
C SER A 25 33.58 -7.22 16.54
N GLY A 26 34.24 -8.34 16.26
CA GLY A 26 34.88 -9.21 17.24
C GLY A 26 36.30 -8.71 17.50
N ARG A 27 36.60 -8.34 18.75
CA ARG A 27 37.94 -7.83 19.10
C ARG A 27 38.95 -8.96 19.16
N ASP A 28 38.55 -10.12 19.65
CA ASP A 28 39.49 -11.19 19.96
C ASP A 28 39.81 -12.03 18.69
N ASP A 29 38.94 -11.96 17.68
CA ASP A 29 39.10 -12.61 16.38
C ASP A 29 39.55 -11.69 15.24
N ASP A 30 39.80 -10.39 15.51
CA ASP A 30 40.11 -9.37 14.49
C ASP A 30 39.13 -9.37 13.30
N ALA A 31 37.85 -9.66 13.57
CA ALA A 31 36.82 -9.92 12.56
C ALA A 31 35.69 -8.88 12.57
N VAL A 32 35.06 -8.68 11.41
CA VAL A 32 33.82 -7.92 11.24
C VAL A 32 32.80 -8.79 10.54
N GLU A 33 31.70 -9.05 11.22
CA GLU A 33 30.59 -9.83 10.68
C GLU A 33 29.45 -8.92 10.24
N VAL A 34 28.77 -9.34 9.18
CA VAL A 34 27.66 -8.60 8.57
C VAL A 34 26.42 -9.47 8.55
N PHE A 35 25.40 -9.03 9.30
CA PHE A 35 24.09 -9.68 9.25
C PHE A 35 23.17 -8.92 8.30
N SER A 36 22.61 -9.63 7.33
CA SER A 36 21.49 -9.13 6.54
C SER A 36 20.24 -9.10 7.41
N ARG A 37 19.57 -7.95 7.45
CA ARG A 37 18.28 -7.84 8.11
C ARG A 37 17.16 -7.87 7.09
N SER A 38 16.10 -8.62 7.41
CA SER A 38 14.85 -8.52 6.69
C SER A 38 14.11 -7.29 7.21
N ILE A 39 14.02 -6.25 6.39
CA ILE A 39 13.17 -5.10 6.69
C ILE A 39 11.75 -5.51 6.32
N PRO A 40 10.78 -5.50 7.27
CA PRO A 40 9.42 -5.89 6.95
C PRO A 40 8.87 -4.97 5.85
N SER A 41 8.24 -5.57 4.83
CA SER A 41 7.46 -4.84 3.84
C SER A 41 6.38 -4.01 4.53
N ALA A 42 5.97 -2.91 3.92
CA ALA A 42 4.89 -2.12 4.49
C ALA A 42 3.61 -2.97 4.60
N ASP A 43 2.94 -2.88 5.75
CA ASP A 43 1.61 -3.44 5.97
C ASP A 43 0.57 -2.47 5.40
N LEU A 44 -0.06 -2.85 4.28
CA LEU A 44 -1.04 -2.02 3.60
C LEU A 44 -2.45 -2.55 3.84
N GLU A 45 -3.30 -1.69 4.41
CA GLU A 45 -4.73 -1.92 4.56
C GLU A 45 -5.51 -1.06 3.57
N ILE A 46 -6.58 -1.62 3.02
CA ILE A 46 -7.49 -0.92 2.12
C ILE A 46 -8.92 -1.03 2.64
N VAL A 47 -9.59 0.11 2.76
CA VAL A 47 -11.01 0.21 3.13
C VAL A 47 -11.73 0.93 2.01
N LYS A 48 -12.90 0.41 1.62
CA LYS A 48 -13.74 0.99 0.57
C LYS A 48 -15.17 1.11 1.04
N THR A 49 -15.76 2.27 0.83
CA THR A 49 -17.16 2.58 1.18
C THR A 49 -17.89 3.15 -0.03
N GLY A 50 -19.20 2.91 -0.11
CA GLY A 50 -20.11 3.47 -1.10
C GLY A 50 -21.14 4.37 -0.43
N SER A 51 -21.53 5.48 -1.07
CA SER A 51 -22.40 6.49 -0.47
C SER A 51 -23.90 6.19 -0.48
N LEU A 52 -24.39 5.31 -1.37
CA LEU A 52 -25.82 5.04 -1.56
C LEU A 52 -26.12 3.54 -1.61
N ASP A 53 -26.99 3.08 -0.74
CA ASP A 53 -27.65 1.76 -0.78
C ASP A 53 -29.06 1.89 -0.16
N PRO A 54 -30.16 1.69 -0.92
CA PRO A 54 -30.20 1.30 -2.33
C PRO A 54 -29.83 2.44 -3.30
N VAL A 55 -29.24 2.09 -4.46
CA VAL A 55 -28.91 3.04 -5.53
C VAL A 55 -29.90 2.93 -6.70
N THR A 56 -30.25 4.07 -7.29
CA THR A 56 -31.20 4.14 -8.41
C THR A 56 -30.46 4.33 -9.74
N VAL A 57 -30.97 3.69 -10.80
CA VAL A 57 -30.48 3.89 -12.17
C VAL A 57 -30.47 5.38 -12.53
N GLY A 58 -29.39 5.83 -13.19
CA GLY A 58 -29.20 7.20 -13.63
C GLY A 58 -28.60 8.14 -12.59
N THR A 59 -28.45 7.69 -11.33
CA THR A 59 -27.83 8.48 -10.26
C THR A 59 -26.32 8.22 -10.16
N ASN A 60 -25.62 9.14 -9.51
CA ASN A 60 -24.20 9.00 -9.23
C ASN A 60 -23.98 8.26 -7.91
N LEU A 61 -23.13 7.24 -7.95
CA LEU A 61 -22.63 6.51 -6.78
C LEU A 61 -21.17 6.94 -6.53
N THR A 62 -20.88 7.30 -5.29
CA THR A 62 -19.53 7.72 -4.88
C THR A 62 -18.88 6.61 -4.08
N TYR A 63 -17.71 6.18 -4.52
CA TYR A 63 -16.82 5.30 -3.77
C TYR A 63 -15.69 6.11 -3.16
N VAL A 64 -15.46 5.91 -1.86
CA VAL A 64 -14.30 6.44 -1.15
C VAL A 64 -13.42 5.27 -0.75
N ILE A 65 -12.17 5.30 -1.17
CA ILE A 65 -11.19 4.25 -0.92
C ILE A 65 -10.05 4.85 -0.12
N THR A 66 -9.80 4.31 1.06
CA THR A 66 -8.70 4.71 1.93
C THR A 66 -7.66 3.61 1.92
N ILE A 67 -6.41 3.97 1.65
CA ILE A 67 -5.26 3.10 1.83
C ILE A 67 -4.44 3.60 3.01
N THR A 68 -4.07 2.70 3.91
CA THR A 68 -3.29 3.01 5.11
C THR A 68 -2.05 2.12 5.16
N ASN A 69 -0.90 2.72 5.46
CA ASN A 69 0.30 1.98 5.79
C ASN A 69 0.37 1.80 7.32
N ASN A 70 -0.02 0.63 7.81
CA ASN A 70 -0.07 0.29 9.24
C ASN A 70 1.32 -0.03 9.84
N SER A 71 2.39 0.10 9.05
CA SER A 71 3.76 -0.07 9.54
C SER A 71 4.16 1.08 10.48
N THR A 72 4.97 0.79 11.49
CA THR A 72 5.46 1.81 12.43
C THR A 72 6.73 2.53 11.95
N SER A 73 7.51 1.91 11.06
CA SER A 73 8.79 2.45 10.57
C SER A 73 9.01 2.34 9.06
N THR A 74 8.33 1.42 8.38
CA THR A 74 8.53 1.19 6.94
C THR A 74 7.62 2.10 6.11
N ALA A 75 8.20 3.02 5.34
CA ALA A 75 7.50 3.67 4.23
C ALA A 75 7.50 2.77 3.00
N THR A 76 6.47 2.86 2.16
CA THR A 76 6.40 2.17 0.87
C THR A 76 6.31 3.15 -0.29
N THR A 77 6.77 2.75 -1.46
CA THR A 77 6.79 3.58 -2.68
C THR A 77 6.06 2.88 -3.82
N ASN A 78 5.61 3.66 -4.80
CA ASN A 78 4.83 3.17 -5.95
C ASN A 78 3.55 2.43 -5.55
N VAL A 79 2.88 2.94 -4.51
CA VAL A 79 1.63 2.37 -3.99
C VAL A 79 0.51 2.59 -4.99
N GLN A 80 -0.31 1.57 -5.21
CA GLN A 80 -1.42 1.61 -6.16
C GLN A 80 -2.71 1.09 -5.52
N ILE A 81 -3.79 1.83 -5.71
CA ILE A 81 -5.16 1.31 -5.58
C ILE A 81 -5.61 0.92 -6.98
N LYS A 82 -6.08 -0.32 -7.13
CA LYS A 82 -6.70 -0.81 -8.36
C LYS A 82 -8.17 -1.10 -8.08
N ASP A 83 -9.04 -0.58 -8.93
CA ASP A 83 -10.48 -0.71 -8.78
C ASP A 83 -11.14 -0.95 -10.15
N LYS A 84 -11.77 -2.11 -10.31
CA LYS A 84 -12.53 -2.42 -11.51
C LYS A 84 -13.99 -2.03 -11.28
N LEU A 85 -14.46 -1.04 -12.03
CA LEU A 85 -15.82 -0.55 -11.89
C LEU A 85 -16.84 -1.67 -12.14
N PRO A 86 -17.95 -1.69 -11.37
CA PRO A 86 -19.00 -2.69 -11.56
C PRO A 86 -19.60 -2.60 -12.96
N PRO A 87 -19.92 -3.75 -13.61
CA PRO A 87 -20.69 -3.74 -14.85
C PRO A 87 -22.01 -2.99 -14.69
N GLY A 88 -22.38 -2.20 -15.71
CA GLY A 88 -23.55 -1.33 -15.65
C GLY A 88 -23.33 -0.04 -14.86
N SER A 89 -22.07 0.40 -14.76
CA SER A 89 -21.73 1.75 -14.31
C SER A 89 -20.71 2.39 -15.26
N THR A 90 -20.78 3.70 -15.40
CA THR A 90 -19.88 4.51 -16.24
C THR A 90 -19.14 5.51 -15.37
N LEU A 91 -17.81 5.63 -15.54
CA LEU A 91 -17.01 6.61 -14.81
C LEU A 91 -17.48 8.03 -15.10
N VAL A 92 -17.69 8.82 -14.05
CA VAL A 92 -17.86 10.28 -14.14
C VAL A 92 -16.52 10.95 -13.90
N PHE A 93 -15.87 10.61 -12.78
CA PHE A 93 -14.50 11.05 -12.49
C PHE A 93 -13.84 10.15 -11.43
N ALA A 94 -12.50 10.20 -11.40
CA ALA A 94 -11.70 9.60 -10.34
C ALA A 94 -10.56 10.55 -9.98
N GLU A 95 -10.32 10.74 -8.68
CA GLU A 95 -9.25 11.58 -8.15
C GLU A 95 -8.67 10.98 -6.87
N ALA A 96 -7.45 11.41 -6.52
CA ALA A 96 -6.79 10.96 -5.30
C ALA A 96 -6.07 12.12 -4.60
N ILE A 97 -6.14 12.14 -3.27
CA ILE A 97 -5.40 13.09 -2.45
C ILE A 97 -3.99 12.56 -2.25
N GLY A 98 -2.98 13.31 -2.66
CA GLY A 98 -1.58 12.87 -2.60
C GLY A 98 -1.18 11.88 -3.70
N GLY A 99 -2.02 11.73 -4.73
CA GLY A 99 -1.79 10.81 -5.85
C GLY A 99 -2.51 11.26 -7.12
N SER A 100 -2.64 10.35 -8.07
CA SER A 100 -3.40 10.56 -9.30
C SER A 100 -4.11 9.27 -9.71
N CYS A 101 -5.28 9.39 -10.34
CA CYS A 101 -6.03 8.26 -10.88
C CYS A 101 -6.07 8.30 -12.41
N ALA A 102 -6.04 7.14 -13.04
CA ALA A 102 -6.18 6.96 -14.47
C ALA A 102 -7.04 5.73 -14.80
N GLY A 103 -7.59 5.70 -16.01
CA GLY A 103 -8.47 4.63 -16.49
C GLY A 103 -9.93 5.07 -16.61
N THR A 104 -10.75 4.18 -17.17
CA THR A 104 -12.19 4.41 -17.40
C THR A 104 -13.04 3.27 -16.84
N THR A 105 -12.59 2.03 -16.98
CA THR A 105 -13.24 0.83 -16.41
C THR A 105 -12.38 0.19 -15.34
N ASP A 106 -11.09 0.02 -15.61
CA ASP A 106 -10.09 -0.42 -14.65
C ASP A 106 -9.33 0.82 -14.16
N ILE A 107 -9.73 1.34 -13.00
CA ILE A 107 -9.16 2.54 -12.40
C ILE A 107 -7.90 2.15 -11.63
N THR A 108 -6.80 2.87 -11.88
CA THR A 108 -5.57 2.76 -11.11
C THR A 108 -5.22 4.11 -10.52
N CYS A 109 -5.21 4.22 -9.20
CA CYS A 109 -4.75 5.40 -8.47
C CYS A 109 -3.37 5.14 -7.88
N THR A 110 -2.40 6.00 -8.20
CA THR A 110 -0.99 5.83 -7.83
C THR A 110 -0.52 6.91 -6.84
N PHE A 111 0.28 6.48 -5.86
CA PHE A 111 0.89 7.34 -4.85
C PHE A 111 2.40 7.07 -4.83
N ARG A 112 3.20 8.13 -4.89
CA ARG A 112 4.66 8.00 -5.00
C ARG A 112 5.27 7.33 -3.77
N THR A 113 4.86 7.79 -2.59
CA THR A 113 5.32 7.28 -1.30
C THR A 113 4.16 7.37 -0.32
N LEU A 114 3.99 6.32 0.50
CA LEU A 114 3.11 6.33 1.67
C LEU A 114 3.98 6.06 2.90
N ALA A 115 4.14 7.07 3.74
CA ALA A 115 4.93 6.98 4.97
C ALA A 115 4.33 5.98 5.96
N ALA A 116 5.15 5.50 6.90
CA ALA A 116 4.69 4.68 8.02
C ALA A 116 3.60 5.41 8.81
N GLY A 117 2.49 4.74 9.10
CA GLY A 117 1.32 5.29 9.80
C GLY A 117 0.47 6.29 8.99
N ALA A 118 0.81 6.56 7.73
CA ALA A 118 0.07 7.51 6.90
C ALA A 118 -1.05 6.82 6.09
N SER A 119 -2.07 7.61 5.74
CA SER A 119 -3.15 7.20 4.85
C SER A 119 -3.30 8.16 3.67
N SER A 120 -3.77 7.63 2.55
CA SER A 120 -4.21 8.41 1.39
C SER A 120 -5.60 7.95 0.93
N THR A 121 -6.30 8.81 0.21
CA THR A 121 -7.68 8.55 -0.22
C THR A 121 -7.86 8.75 -1.71
N ALA A 122 -8.60 7.85 -2.34
CA ALA A 122 -9.11 7.98 -3.70
C ALA A 122 -10.64 8.08 -3.69
N THR A 123 -11.17 9.02 -4.46
CA THR A 123 -12.60 9.22 -4.68
C THR A 123 -12.93 8.85 -6.12
N ILE A 124 -13.86 7.93 -6.30
CA ILE A 124 -14.32 7.47 -7.62
C ILE A 124 -15.83 7.67 -7.69
N VAL A 125 -16.30 8.44 -8.67
CA VAL A 125 -17.72 8.65 -8.91
C VAL A 125 -18.11 7.99 -10.21
N VAL A 126 -19.13 7.15 -10.14
CA VAL A 126 -19.71 6.47 -11.29
C VAL A 126 -21.18 6.81 -11.42
N LYS A 127 -21.70 6.81 -12.64
CA LYS A 127 -23.12 6.85 -12.92
C LYS A 127 -23.64 5.43 -13.08
N VAL A 128 -24.78 5.12 -12.47
CA VAL A 128 -25.44 3.82 -12.64
C VAL A 128 -26.20 3.80 -13.97
N ASP A 129 -25.87 2.84 -14.82
CA ASP A 129 -26.47 2.71 -16.15
C ASP A 129 -27.78 1.92 -16.10
N SER A 130 -28.61 2.08 -17.13
CA SER A 130 -29.90 1.36 -17.23
C SER A 130 -29.75 -0.16 -17.39
N GLY A 131 -28.56 -0.64 -17.77
CA GLY A 131 -28.21 -2.06 -17.83
C GLY A 131 -27.63 -2.62 -16.53
N ALA A 132 -27.64 -1.86 -15.42
CA ALA A 132 -27.12 -2.31 -14.14
C ALA A 132 -27.87 -3.56 -13.61
N SER A 133 -27.11 -4.48 -13.01
CA SER A 133 -27.68 -5.59 -12.26
C SER A 133 -28.42 -5.08 -11.01
N ARG A 134 -29.28 -5.91 -10.42
CA ARG A 134 -29.98 -5.62 -9.15
C ARG A 134 -29.01 -5.39 -7.99
N MET A 135 -27.79 -5.91 -8.08
CA MET A 135 -26.74 -5.76 -7.09
C MET A 135 -25.44 -5.36 -7.79
N LEU A 136 -24.87 -4.22 -7.39
CA LEU A 136 -23.57 -3.76 -7.84
C LEU A 136 -22.55 -4.09 -6.76
N THR A 137 -21.56 -4.93 -7.09
CA THR A 137 -20.45 -5.24 -6.20
C THR A 137 -19.20 -4.56 -6.73
N ASN A 138 -18.54 -3.78 -5.88
CA ASN A 138 -17.33 -3.06 -6.26
C ASN A 138 -16.17 -3.43 -5.30
N ILE A 139 -15.07 -3.95 -5.84
CA ILE A 139 -13.93 -4.44 -5.05
C ILE A 139 -12.68 -3.70 -5.52
N ALA A 140 -11.92 -3.16 -4.58
CA ALA A 140 -10.62 -2.56 -4.84
C ALA A 140 -9.51 -3.36 -4.14
N SER A 141 -8.28 -3.25 -4.65
CA SER A 141 -7.08 -3.87 -4.10
C SER A 141 -5.93 -2.87 -4.00
N ALA A 142 -5.02 -3.07 -3.04
CA ALA A 142 -3.80 -2.31 -2.89
C ALA A 142 -2.57 -3.13 -3.30
N THR A 143 -1.56 -2.49 -3.89
CA THR A 143 -0.23 -3.06 -4.16
C THR A 143 0.87 -2.05 -3.92
#